data_AF-A0A8T0D4D1-F1
#
_entry.id   AF-A0A8T0D4D1-F1
#
_cell.length_a   1.000
_cell.length_b   1.000
_cell.length_c   1.000
_cell.angle_alpha   90.00
_cell.angle_beta   90.00
_cell.angle_gamma   90.00
#
_symmetry.space_group_name_H-M   'P 1'
#
loop_
_entity.id
_entity.type
_entity.pdbx_description
1 polymer ?
#
loop_
_entity_poly.entity_id
_entity_poly.type
_entity_poly.pdbx_seq_one_letter_code
_entity_poly.pdbx_strand_id
1 'polypeptide(L)'
;MDAFFAAVEIRDQPELRFLPVAVGSNSMLSTSNYIARRYGVRAGLPGFLGKKLCPNLRIIPPDFARYTAASHVVRDVLREYATTAETHTSPVKDQADVNGTIKSTAAMVTASLDEAYVDLTNHLDERAKWPEEKRSFWPRVNRSAPMLVCRCHNQAVRKMGSHILSTPPPETTASTDVQTESAYLDESSSNGASDEEAKVDEELAVCKNCGLLLKSGLRVFGTSAWEAVREIRFRIFCATKLTCSAGIGPNTLIAKIASDWSKPRGQFEVTCSVEAVNEFMRQLPVRKVTTPTYFSIKRYLSSHVISLEIANKDTTYINLWIAG
;
A
#
# COMPACT_ATOMS: atom_id res chain seq x y z
N MET A 1 1.22 4.94 2.84
CA MET A 1 2.39 4.31 2.15
C MET A 1 2.54 2.84 2.61
N ASP A 2 3.63 2.08 2.41
CA ASP A 2 3.85 0.76 3.07
C ASP A 2 5.22 0.72 3.78
N ALA A 3 5.27 0.36 5.07
CA ALA A 3 6.46 0.45 5.94
C ALA A 3 7.44 1.62 5.65
N PHE A 4 6.97 2.88 5.65
CA PHE A 4 7.52 3.99 4.86
C PHE A 4 9.00 4.23 5.08
N PHE A 5 9.44 4.52 6.30
CA PHE A 5 10.86 4.81 6.55
C PHE A 5 11.74 3.61 6.18
N ALA A 6 11.36 2.39 6.57
CA ALA A 6 12.10 1.19 6.20
C ALA A 6 12.09 0.94 4.69
N ALA A 7 11.00 1.27 3.99
CA ALA A 7 10.89 1.15 2.54
C ALA A 7 11.77 2.17 1.81
N VAL A 8 11.90 3.39 2.34
CA VAL A 8 12.87 4.40 1.84
C VAL A 8 14.29 3.88 1.99
N GLU A 9 14.66 3.32 3.15
CA GLU A 9 15.99 2.74 3.33
C GLU A 9 16.25 1.57 2.36
N ILE A 10 15.31 0.65 2.19
CA ILE A 10 15.45 -0.50 1.27
C ILE A 10 15.52 -0.07 -0.20
N ARG A 11 14.88 1.04 -0.57
CA ARG A 11 14.96 1.60 -1.92
C ARG A 11 16.36 2.12 -2.21
N ASP A 12 16.96 2.80 -1.25
CA ASP A 12 18.25 3.48 -1.40
C ASP A 12 19.43 2.51 -1.17
N GLN A 13 19.22 1.45 -0.38
CA GLN A 13 20.19 0.37 -0.07
C GLN A 13 19.60 -1.01 -0.45
N PRO A 14 19.72 -1.44 -1.71
CA PRO A 14 19.09 -2.67 -2.21
C PRO A 14 19.48 -3.95 -1.46
N GLU A 15 20.65 -4.00 -0.84
CA GLU A 15 21.15 -5.11 -0.02
C GLU A 15 20.26 -5.40 1.20
N LEU A 16 19.48 -4.41 1.64
CA LEU A 16 18.55 -4.54 2.77
C LEU A 16 17.26 -5.27 2.41
N ARG A 17 16.96 -5.48 1.13
CA ARG A 17 15.66 -5.97 0.65
C ARG A 17 15.25 -7.32 1.23
N PHE A 18 16.23 -8.18 1.51
CA PHE A 18 16.00 -9.54 2.02
C PHE A 18 16.26 -9.68 3.52
N LEU A 19 16.53 -8.56 4.22
CA LEU A 19 16.87 -8.56 5.63
C LEU A 19 15.71 -8.05 6.49
N PRO A 20 15.56 -8.51 7.74
CA PRO A 20 14.70 -7.85 8.71
C PRO A 20 15.30 -6.48 9.05
N VAL A 21 14.56 -5.41 8.77
CA VAL A 21 15.01 -4.02 8.93
C VAL A 21 14.03 -3.25 9.79
N ALA A 22 14.54 -2.43 10.70
CA ALA A 22 13.79 -1.43 11.43
C ALA A 22 14.53 -0.08 11.38
N VAL A 23 13.77 1.01 11.44
CA VAL A 23 14.29 2.37 11.54
C VAL A 23 14.08 2.86 12.97
N GLY A 24 15.11 3.45 13.57
CA GLY A 24 15.10 3.94 14.94
C GLY A 24 16.46 3.78 15.62
N SER A 25 16.45 3.46 16.90
CA SER A 25 17.64 3.21 17.71
C SER A 25 17.46 2.00 18.61
N ASN A 26 18.51 1.63 19.37
CA ASN A 26 18.38 0.60 20.40
C ASN A 26 17.34 0.96 21.48
N SER A 27 17.04 2.26 21.67
CA SER A 27 16.06 2.72 22.65
C SER A 27 14.63 2.62 22.15
N MET A 28 14.38 2.94 20.87
CA MET A 28 13.02 2.95 20.32
C MET A 28 13.03 2.76 18.80
N LEU A 29 12.13 1.91 18.30
CA LEU A 29 11.90 1.70 16.87
C LEU A 29 10.71 2.53 16.39
N SER A 30 10.90 3.27 15.30
CA SER A 30 9.86 4.08 14.65
C SER A 30 9.04 3.26 13.66
N THR A 31 9.66 2.35 12.91
CA THR A 31 8.96 1.43 12.02
C THR A 31 9.84 0.21 11.70
N SER A 32 9.22 -0.82 11.14
CA SER A 32 9.91 -2.03 10.68
C SER A 32 9.34 -2.51 9.34
N ASN A 33 10.18 -3.15 8.53
CA ASN A 33 9.74 -3.76 7.28
C ASN A 33 8.92 -5.04 7.55
N TYR A 34 8.17 -5.50 6.54
CA TYR A 34 7.29 -6.66 6.69
C TYR A 34 8.03 -7.97 7.00
N ILE A 35 9.33 -8.07 6.74
CA ILE A 35 10.16 -9.23 7.13
C ILE A 35 10.35 -9.22 8.66
N ALA A 36 10.84 -8.12 9.22
CA ALA A 36 11.00 -7.95 10.67
C ALA A 36 9.67 -8.09 11.41
N ARG A 37 8.56 -7.68 10.78
CA ARG A 37 7.22 -7.80 11.37
C ARG A 37 6.77 -9.25 11.61
N ARG A 38 7.30 -10.24 10.90
CA ARG A 38 6.98 -11.66 11.16
C ARG A 38 7.52 -12.14 12.51
N TYR A 39 8.57 -11.49 13.01
CA TYR A 39 9.18 -11.77 14.31
C TYR A 39 8.57 -10.93 15.45
N GLY A 40 7.47 -10.21 15.20
CA GLY A 40 6.85 -9.33 16.20
C GLY A 40 7.53 -7.96 16.36
N VAL A 41 8.57 -7.64 15.58
CA VAL A 41 9.19 -6.30 15.60
C VAL A 41 8.21 -5.29 15.00
N ARG A 42 7.77 -4.31 15.78
CA ARG A 42 6.77 -3.27 15.42
C ARG A 42 7.26 -1.87 15.81
N ALA A 43 6.56 -0.84 15.33
CA ALA A 43 6.77 0.52 15.83
C ALA A 43 6.45 0.59 17.35
N GLY A 44 7.17 1.45 18.08
CA GLY A 44 7.00 1.60 19.53
C GLY A 44 7.70 0.51 20.37
N LEU A 45 8.33 -0.48 19.74
CA LEU A 45 9.14 -1.49 20.44
C LEU A 45 10.56 -0.94 20.72
N PRO A 46 11.12 -1.13 21.93
CA PRO A 46 12.53 -0.85 22.17
C PRO A 46 13.44 -1.68 21.27
N GLY A 47 14.45 -1.04 20.65
CA GLY A 47 15.32 -1.70 19.69
C GLY A 47 16.10 -2.89 20.26
N PHE A 48 16.51 -2.83 21.53
CA PHE A 48 17.17 -3.96 22.21
C PHE A 48 16.24 -5.17 22.37
N LEU A 49 14.92 -4.97 22.57
CA LEU A 49 13.94 -6.07 22.55
C LEU A 49 13.72 -6.57 21.12
N GLY A 50 13.69 -5.66 20.14
CA GLY A 50 13.63 -6.03 18.72
C GLY A 50 14.77 -6.96 18.31
N LYS A 51 15.99 -6.71 18.79
CA LYS A 51 17.16 -7.58 18.60
C LYS A 51 17.04 -8.93 19.29
N LYS A 52 16.37 -9.01 20.45
CA LYS A 52 16.09 -10.29 21.11
C LYS A 52 15.08 -11.13 20.32
N LEU A 53 14.03 -10.48 19.79
CA LEU A 53 13.01 -11.14 18.95
C LEU A 53 13.57 -11.58 17.59
N CYS A 54 14.48 -10.79 17.02
CA CYS A 54 15.10 -11.03 15.73
C CYS A 54 16.60 -10.70 15.82
N PRO A 55 17.47 -11.69 16.11
CA PRO A 55 18.91 -11.46 16.27
C PRO A 55 19.58 -10.81 15.05
N ASN A 56 19.08 -11.14 13.85
CA ASN A 56 19.55 -10.61 12.58
C ASN A 56 18.96 -9.24 12.20
N LEU A 57 18.13 -8.63 13.06
CA LEU A 57 17.49 -7.33 12.80
C LEU A 57 18.53 -6.24 12.52
N ARG A 58 18.41 -5.54 11.40
CA ARG A 58 19.19 -4.35 11.10
C ARG A 58 18.42 -3.12 11.57
N ILE A 59 18.98 -2.38 12.53
CA ILE A 59 18.41 -1.11 13.02
C ILE A 59 19.16 0.02 12.33
N ILE A 60 18.44 0.88 11.62
CA ILE A 60 18.97 1.99 10.84
C ILE A 60 18.56 3.30 11.50
N PRO A 61 19.48 4.25 11.75
CA PRO A 61 19.13 5.57 12.25
C PRO A 61 18.18 6.31 11.30
N PRO A 62 17.19 7.07 11.81
CA PRO A 62 16.24 7.78 10.97
C PRO A 62 16.88 8.95 10.21
N ASP A 63 16.47 9.14 8.96
CA ASP A 63 16.80 10.29 8.11
C ASP A 63 15.51 11.01 7.67
N PHE A 64 15.06 11.96 8.49
CA PHE A 64 13.81 12.68 8.24
C PHE A 64 13.86 13.59 7.01
N ALA A 65 15.05 14.02 6.56
CA ALA A 65 15.17 14.83 5.35
C ALA A 65 14.77 14.00 4.12
N ARG A 66 15.31 12.77 4.00
CA ARG A 66 14.93 11.84 2.92
C ARG A 66 13.46 11.43 2.99
N TYR A 67 12.93 11.17 4.19
CA TYR A 67 11.52 10.79 4.36
C TYR A 67 10.58 11.92 3.97
N THR A 68 10.92 13.16 4.33
CA THR A 68 10.14 14.35 3.98
C THR A 68 10.16 14.59 2.46
N ALA A 69 11.33 14.47 1.83
CA ALA A 69 11.45 14.58 0.37
C ALA A 69 10.62 13.53 -0.36
N ALA A 70 10.67 12.26 0.08
CA ALA A 70 9.83 11.20 -0.48
C ALA A 70 8.33 11.47 -0.26
N SER A 71 7.95 11.99 0.90
CA SER A 71 6.57 12.38 1.22
C SER A 71 6.05 13.48 0.28
N HIS A 72 6.87 14.49 0.00
CA HIS A 72 6.49 15.56 -0.93
C HIS A 72 6.17 15.03 -2.32
N VAL A 73 7.00 14.12 -2.86
CA VAL A 73 6.73 13.49 -4.17
C VAL A 73 5.39 12.73 -4.16
N VAL A 74 5.07 12.01 -3.09
CA VAL A 74 3.76 11.34 -2.96
C VAL A 74 2.63 12.36 -2.93
N ARG A 75 2.77 13.42 -2.14
CA ARG A 75 1.76 14.47 -2.00
C ARG A 75 1.52 15.22 -3.30
N ASP A 76 2.56 15.43 -4.11
CA ASP A 76 2.41 16.06 -5.42
C ASP A 76 1.57 15.20 -6.37
N VAL A 77 1.76 13.88 -6.37
CA VAL A 77 0.89 12.96 -7.11
C VAL A 77 -0.55 13.04 -6.61
N LEU A 78 -0.77 13.03 -5.29
CA LEU A 78 -2.12 13.08 -4.70
C LEU A 78 -2.85 14.39 -4.98
N ARG A 79 -2.14 15.52 -5.03
CA ARG A 79 -2.71 16.84 -5.31
C ARG A 79 -3.39 16.90 -6.68
N GLU A 80 -2.92 16.12 -7.65
CA GLU A 80 -3.55 16.04 -8.98
C GLU A 80 -4.96 15.42 -8.96
N TYR A 81 -5.30 14.68 -7.91
CA TYR A 81 -6.61 14.06 -7.72
C TYR A 81 -7.53 14.84 -6.77
N ALA A 82 -6.95 15.77 -6.02
CA ALA A 82 -7.65 16.57 -5.02
C ALA A 82 -8.18 17.87 -5.64
N THR A 83 -9.10 17.78 -6.61
CA THR A 83 -9.69 18.96 -7.25
C THR A 83 -10.81 19.55 -6.38
N THR A 84 -10.60 20.77 -5.87
CA THR A 84 -11.68 21.56 -5.28
C THR A 84 -12.48 22.22 -6.40
N ALA A 85 -13.81 22.16 -6.34
CA ALA A 85 -14.72 22.78 -7.30
C ALA A 85 -14.57 24.32 -7.46
N GLU A 86 -13.71 24.96 -6.66
CA GLU A 86 -13.51 26.41 -6.61
C GLU A 86 -12.04 26.79 -6.79
N THR A 87 -11.45 26.53 -7.97
CA THR A 87 -10.15 27.11 -8.35
C THR A 87 -10.29 28.17 -9.44
N HIS A 88 -10.96 29.26 -9.07
CA HIS A 88 -10.64 30.61 -9.55
C HIS A 88 -10.66 31.56 -8.36
N THR A 89 -9.56 31.60 -7.60
CA THR A 89 -8.91 32.78 -6.98
C THR A 89 -8.15 32.38 -5.71
N SER A 90 -6.82 32.49 -5.77
CA SER A 90 -5.86 32.81 -4.69
C SER A 90 -5.85 31.98 -3.37
N PRO A 91 -4.68 31.91 -2.68
CA PRO A 91 -4.55 31.13 -1.46
C PRO A 91 -5.28 31.83 -0.30
N VAL A 92 -6.43 31.30 0.11
CA VAL A 92 -7.14 31.77 1.31
C VAL A 92 -6.52 31.11 2.55
N LYS A 93 -5.99 31.95 3.45
CA LYS A 93 -5.61 31.56 4.82
C LYS A 93 -6.88 31.25 5.62
N ASP A 94 -6.80 30.21 6.45
CA ASP A 94 -7.83 29.79 7.41
C ASP A 94 -8.56 30.99 8.05
N GLN A 95 -9.86 31.12 7.77
CA GLN A 95 -10.78 32.01 8.49
C GLN A 95 -11.95 31.18 9.02
N ALA A 96 -12.15 31.24 10.33
CA ALA A 96 -13.32 30.71 11.01
C ALA A 96 -14.54 31.57 10.70
N ASP A 97 -15.68 30.95 10.35
CA ASP A 97 -16.96 31.64 10.26
C ASP A 97 -17.57 31.86 11.66
N VAL A 98 -18.51 32.81 11.75
CA VAL A 98 -19.17 33.27 12.98
C VAL A 98 -20.09 32.19 13.59
N ASN A 99 -20.26 31.03 12.95
CA ASN A 99 -21.11 29.95 13.42
C ASN A 99 -20.33 28.69 13.87
N GLY A 100 -19.01 28.78 14.01
CA GLY A 100 -18.19 27.70 14.58
C GLY A 100 -18.22 26.40 13.78
N THR A 101 -18.67 26.43 12.52
CA THR A 101 -18.67 25.26 11.65
C THR A 101 -17.39 25.25 10.84
N ILE A 102 -16.43 24.41 11.22
CA ILE A 102 -15.19 24.21 10.47
C ILE A 102 -15.55 23.47 9.15
N LYS A 103 -15.84 24.20 8.08
CA LYS A 103 -15.82 23.65 6.72
C LYS A 103 -14.37 23.53 6.26
N SER A 104 -13.73 22.40 6.53
CA SER A 104 -12.46 22.05 5.90
C SER A 104 -12.70 21.82 4.40
N THR A 105 -12.52 22.86 3.59
CA THR A 105 -12.65 22.88 2.12
C THR A 105 -11.45 22.24 1.38
N ALA A 106 -10.54 21.59 2.11
CA ALA A 106 -9.39 20.93 1.52
C ALA A 106 -9.78 19.56 0.96
N ALA A 107 -9.75 19.40 -0.37
CA ALA A 107 -9.92 18.13 -1.08
C ALA A 107 -8.84 17.08 -0.73
N MET A 108 -7.82 17.46 0.04
CA MET A 108 -6.79 16.58 0.59
C MET A 108 -6.36 17.04 1.98
N VAL A 109 -6.25 16.09 2.91
CA VAL A 109 -5.75 16.31 4.27
C VAL A 109 -4.56 15.39 4.53
N THR A 110 -3.39 15.95 4.81
CA THR A 110 -2.21 15.18 5.20
C THR A 110 -2.20 14.91 6.69
N ALA A 111 -2.23 13.65 7.10
CA ALA A 111 -2.19 13.26 8.52
C ALA A 111 -0.75 13.11 9.04
N SER A 112 0.15 12.60 8.20
CA SER A 112 1.57 12.40 8.52
C SER A 112 2.44 12.50 7.26
N LEU A 113 3.71 12.11 7.34
CA LEU A 113 4.58 12.00 6.15
C LEU A 113 4.14 10.88 5.20
N ASP A 114 3.40 9.90 5.69
CA ASP A 114 3.11 8.65 4.98
C ASP A 114 1.61 8.32 4.89
N GLU A 115 0.76 9.23 5.37
CA GLU A 115 -0.70 9.13 5.38
C GLU A 115 -1.36 10.44 4.92
N ALA A 116 -2.36 10.29 4.04
CA ALA A 116 -3.21 11.37 3.59
C ALA A 116 -4.61 10.84 3.26
N TYR A 117 -5.58 11.74 3.43
CA TYR A 117 -6.96 11.56 3.00
C TYR A 117 -7.17 12.40 1.74
N VAL A 118 -7.87 11.85 0.75
CA VAL A 118 -8.23 12.54 -0.48
C VAL A 118 -9.71 12.34 -0.73
N ASP A 119 -10.44 13.43 -0.95
CA ASP A 119 -11.81 13.38 -1.47
C ASP A 119 -11.75 13.31 -2.99
N LEU A 120 -12.22 12.20 -3.56
CA LEU A 120 -12.20 11.98 -5.01
C LEU A 120 -13.51 12.39 -5.69
N THR A 121 -14.50 12.87 -4.97
CA THR A 121 -15.86 13.04 -5.50
C THR A 121 -15.87 13.82 -6.82
N ASN A 122 -15.30 15.02 -6.82
CA ASN A 122 -15.20 15.86 -8.04
C ASN A 122 -14.32 15.21 -9.12
N HIS A 123 -13.21 14.59 -8.72
CA HIS A 123 -12.32 13.90 -9.66
C HIS A 123 -13.04 12.77 -10.39
N LEU A 124 -13.88 11.99 -9.70
CA LEU A 124 -14.61 10.87 -10.29
C LEU A 124 -15.68 11.36 -11.28
N ASP A 125 -16.38 12.45 -10.96
CA ASP A 125 -17.36 13.07 -11.85
C ASP A 125 -16.72 13.57 -13.15
N GLU A 126 -15.54 14.19 -13.06
CA GLU A 126 -14.75 14.59 -14.22
C GLU A 126 -14.21 13.39 -14.99
N ARG A 127 -13.63 12.42 -14.26
CA ARG A 127 -13.00 11.22 -14.81
C ARG A 127 -13.99 10.34 -15.57
N ALA A 128 -15.26 10.33 -15.18
CA ALA A 128 -16.32 9.63 -15.91
C ALA A 128 -16.40 10.06 -17.40
N LYS A 129 -15.99 11.29 -17.72
CA LYS A 129 -16.00 11.86 -19.07
C LYS A 129 -14.61 11.82 -19.74
N TRP A 130 -13.58 11.31 -19.06
CA TRP A 130 -12.22 11.33 -19.59
C TRP A 130 -12.00 10.26 -20.66
N PRO A 131 -11.35 10.63 -21.78
CA PRO A 131 -10.95 9.65 -22.78
C PRO A 131 -9.78 8.79 -22.25
N GLU A 132 -9.50 7.69 -22.93
CA GLU A 132 -8.55 6.67 -22.48
C GLU A 132 -7.13 7.23 -22.30
N GLU A 133 -6.72 8.17 -23.16
CA GLU A 133 -5.37 8.74 -23.18
C GLU A 133 -5.07 9.53 -21.90
N LYS A 134 -6.08 10.15 -21.28
CA LYS A 134 -5.95 10.86 -20.00
C LYS A 134 -5.79 9.92 -18.80
N ARG A 135 -6.14 8.64 -18.96
CA ARG A 135 -6.07 7.58 -17.94
C ARG A 135 -5.01 6.53 -18.28
N SER A 136 -4.07 6.90 -19.14
CA SER A 136 -3.06 6.02 -19.71
C SER A 136 -1.65 6.41 -19.28
N PHE A 137 -0.95 5.51 -18.60
CA PHE A 137 0.36 5.80 -18.02
C PHE A 137 1.39 4.71 -18.34
N TRP A 138 2.60 5.15 -18.69
CA TRP A 138 3.76 4.26 -18.81
C TRP A 138 4.44 4.09 -17.45
N PRO A 139 5.03 2.93 -17.14
CA PRO A 139 5.76 2.67 -15.89
C PRO A 139 7.11 3.39 -15.87
N ARG A 140 7.09 4.71 -15.77
CA ARG A 140 8.27 5.60 -15.70
C ARG A 140 7.87 6.93 -15.06
N VAL A 141 8.84 7.64 -14.50
CA VAL A 141 8.60 8.92 -13.81
C VAL A 141 8.10 10.00 -14.77
N ASN A 142 8.72 10.09 -15.95
CA ASN A 142 8.38 11.04 -17.01
C ASN A 142 8.79 10.46 -18.37
N ARG A 143 8.52 11.17 -19.48
CA ARG A 143 8.81 10.68 -20.84
C ARG A 143 10.29 10.39 -21.11
N SER A 144 11.20 11.09 -20.45
CA SER A 144 12.65 10.94 -20.62
C SER A 144 13.27 9.90 -19.69
N ALA A 145 12.54 9.48 -18.64
CA ALA A 145 13.02 8.54 -17.64
C ALA A 145 13.00 7.08 -18.15
N PRO A 146 13.91 6.22 -17.69
CA PRO A 146 13.90 4.81 -18.04
C PRO A 146 12.65 4.09 -17.50
N MET A 147 12.25 3.04 -18.20
CA MET A 147 11.15 2.17 -17.78
C MET A 147 11.48 1.45 -16.47
N LEU A 148 10.57 1.54 -15.50
CA LEU A 148 10.64 0.91 -14.18
C LEU A 148 10.15 -0.52 -14.21
N VAL A 149 10.68 -1.30 -15.16
CA VAL A 149 10.31 -2.70 -15.39
C VAL A 149 11.50 -3.59 -15.09
N CYS A 150 11.23 -4.67 -14.37
CA CYS A 150 12.20 -5.70 -14.01
C CYS A 150 12.84 -6.33 -15.25
N ARG A 151 14.15 -6.56 -15.18
CA ARG A 151 14.92 -7.33 -16.17
C ARG A 151 15.67 -8.53 -15.57
N CYS A 152 15.37 -8.91 -14.33
CA CYS A 152 16.09 -9.96 -13.61
C CYS A 152 16.04 -11.33 -14.32
N HIS A 153 14.89 -11.71 -14.89
CA HIS A 153 14.79 -12.97 -15.64
C HIS A 153 15.66 -12.97 -16.91
N ASN A 154 15.80 -11.82 -17.59
CA ASN A 154 16.68 -11.69 -18.75
C ASN A 154 18.17 -11.60 -18.39
N GLN A 155 18.52 -11.24 -17.16
CA GLN A 155 19.92 -11.19 -16.71
C GLN A 155 20.49 -12.58 -16.36
N ALA A 156 19.66 -13.50 -15.86
CA ALA A 156 20.08 -14.89 -15.60
C ALA A 156 20.50 -15.61 -16.90
N VAL A 157 19.72 -15.41 -17.98
CA VAL A 157 20.01 -15.98 -19.31
C VAL A 157 21.29 -15.39 -19.91
N ARG A 158 21.56 -14.09 -19.72
CA ARG A 158 22.80 -13.44 -20.19
C ARG A 158 24.06 -13.91 -19.45
N LYS A 159 23.95 -14.25 -18.15
CA LYS A 159 25.08 -14.81 -17.39
C LYS A 159 25.40 -16.27 -17.75
N MET A 160 24.43 -17.04 -18.23
CA MET A 160 24.67 -18.40 -18.73
C MET A 160 25.25 -18.42 -20.15
N GLY A 161 25.02 -17.39 -20.96
CA GLY A 161 25.49 -17.31 -22.35
C GLY A 161 26.97 -16.97 -22.56
N SER A 162 27.73 -16.63 -21.50
CA SER A 162 29.15 -16.26 -21.61
C SER A 162 30.14 -17.35 -21.13
N HIS A 163 29.65 -18.54 -20.77
CA HIS A 163 30.49 -19.65 -20.27
C HIS A 163 30.00 -21.02 -20.75
N ILE A 164 29.76 -21.21 -22.04
CA ILE A 164 29.72 -22.57 -22.62
C ILE A 164 30.39 -22.54 -23.99
N LEU A 165 31.71 -22.76 -24.00
CA LEU A 165 32.39 -23.37 -25.15
C LEU A 165 32.88 -24.75 -24.68
N SER A 166 32.42 -25.77 -25.40
CA SER A 166 32.99 -27.12 -25.52
C SER A 166 32.91 -28.05 -24.30
N THR A 167 31.91 -28.94 -24.30
CA THR A 167 32.13 -30.41 -24.23
C THR A 167 30.86 -31.17 -24.66
N PRO A 168 30.97 -32.28 -25.43
CA PRO A 168 29.83 -33.09 -25.84
C PRO A 168 29.36 -34.04 -24.72
N PRO A 169 28.12 -34.58 -24.78
CA PRO A 169 27.55 -35.37 -23.69
C PRO A 169 28.05 -36.83 -23.73
N PRO A 170 28.33 -37.47 -22.58
CA PRO A 170 28.47 -38.91 -22.53
C PRO A 170 27.14 -39.60 -22.21
N GLU A 171 27.09 -40.84 -22.68
CA GLU A 171 25.96 -41.74 -22.79
C GLU A 171 25.48 -42.34 -21.46
N THR A 172 24.22 -42.75 -21.51
CA THR A 172 23.40 -43.44 -20.51
C THR A 172 23.98 -44.80 -20.09
N THR A 173 24.09 -45.07 -18.79
CA THR A 173 23.93 -46.43 -18.22
C THR A 173 23.30 -46.38 -16.83
N ALA A 174 22.44 -47.36 -16.57
CA ALA A 174 21.45 -47.43 -15.49
C ALA A 174 21.92 -48.13 -14.20
N SER A 175 21.04 -48.05 -13.18
CA SER A 175 20.92 -48.85 -11.94
C SER A 175 21.91 -48.48 -10.80
N THR A 176 21.52 -48.34 -9.53
CA THR A 176 20.57 -49.10 -8.69
C THR A 176 20.18 -48.30 -7.42
N ASP A 177 19.04 -48.66 -6.84
CA ASP A 177 18.36 -48.13 -5.63
C ASP A 177 19.18 -48.04 -4.33
N VAL A 178 18.80 -47.09 -3.43
CA VAL A 178 18.03 -47.34 -2.18
C VAL A 178 17.85 -46.01 -1.38
N GLN A 179 16.59 -45.59 -1.29
CA GLN A 179 15.81 -44.95 -0.21
C GLN A 179 16.45 -44.12 0.93
N THR A 180 15.89 -42.93 1.16
CA THR A 180 15.14 -42.56 2.41
C THR A 180 14.37 -41.24 2.25
N GLU A 181 13.04 -41.31 2.45
CA GLU A 181 12.10 -40.43 3.19
C GLU A 181 12.21 -38.88 3.13
N SER A 182 11.15 -38.06 3.06
CA SER A 182 9.69 -38.26 3.08
C SER A 182 9.01 -37.09 2.36
N ALA A 183 7.94 -37.41 1.64
CA ALA A 183 6.94 -36.47 1.15
C ALA A 183 5.83 -36.36 2.20
N TYR A 184 5.28 -35.16 2.40
CA TYR A 184 3.88 -35.05 2.80
C TYR A 184 3.20 -34.00 1.92
N LEU A 185 2.32 -34.56 1.08
CA LEU A 185 1.30 -33.92 0.27
C LEU A 185 0.25 -33.34 1.21
N ASP A 186 -0.20 -32.13 0.88
CA ASP A 186 -1.32 -31.45 1.51
C ASP A 186 -2.59 -31.89 0.76
N GLU A 187 -3.34 -32.83 1.35
CA GLU A 187 -4.67 -33.19 0.88
C GLU A 187 -5.73 -32.44 1.69
N SER A 188 -6.50 -31.66 0.93
CA SER A 188 -7.70 -30.95 1.28
C SER A 188 -8.75 -31.80 2.00
N SER A 189 -9.39 -31.20 3.00
CA SER A 189 -10.79 -31.50 3.33
C SER A 189 -11.55 -30.20 3.56
N SER A 190 -12.60 -30.07 2.78
CA SER A 190 -13.54 -28.97 2.62
C SER A 190 -14.20 -28.51 3.92
N ASN A 191 -14.28 -27.19 4.10
CA ASN A 191 -15.46 -26.55 4.68
C ASN A 191 -15.71 -25.23 3.95
N GLY A 192 -16.95 -25.09 3.46
CA GLY A 192 -17.37 -23.99 2.62
C GLY A 192 -17.43 -22.65 3.36
N ALA A 193 -16.70 -21.69 2.82
CA ALA A 193 -17.06 -20.28 2.76
C ALA A 193 -16.43 -19.77 1.46
N SER A 194 -17.17 -18.98 0.69
CA SER A 194 -16.68 -18.40 -0.56
C SER A 194 -15.57 -17.39 -0.26
N ASP A 195 -14.34 -17.87 -0.16
CA ASP A 195 -13.14 -17.06 -0.04
C ASP A 195 -12.87 -16.41 -1.39
N GLU A 196 -13.27 -15.15 -1.55
CA GLU A 196 -12.64 -14.25 -2.51
C GLU A 196 -11.20 -14.04 -2.08
N GLU A 197 -10.31 -14.96 -2.48
CA GLU A 197 -8.87 -14.80 -2.37
C GLU A 197 -8.48 -13.42 -2.91
N ALA A 198 -7.87 -12.59 -2.07
CA ALA A 198 -7.46 -11.24 -2.41
C ALA A 198 -6.59 -11.26 -3.68
N LYS A 199 -7.23 -10.98 -4.82
CA LYS A 199 -6.61 -11.05 -6.15
C LYS A 199 -5.43 -10.10 -6.16
N VAL A 200 -4.21 -10.65 -6.18
CA VAL A 200 -2.99 -9.85 -6.26
C VAL A 200 -3.08 -9.04 -7.55
N ASP A 201 -2.98 -7.71 -7.46
CA ASP A 201 -2.97 -6.85 -8.65
C ASP A 201 -1.67 -7.10 -9.43
N GLU A 202 -1.72 -8.05 -10.36
CA GLU A 202 -0.59 -8.50 -11.17
C GLU A 202 0.06 -7.35 -11.94
N GLU A 203 -0.69 -6.29 -12.25
CA GLU A 203 -0.18 -5.14 -12.99
C GLU A 203 0.71 -4.22 -12.14
N LEU A 204 0.50 -4.26 -10.82
CA LEU A 204 1.31 -3.57 -9.81
C LEU A 204 2.33 -4.51 -9.13
N ALA A 205 2.41 -5.77 -9.55
CA ALA A 205 3.33 -6.72 -8.98
C ALA A 205 4.79 -6.30 -9.23
N VAL A 206 5.59 -6.32 -8.15
CA VAL A 206 7.01 -5.94 -8.17
C VAL A 206 7.90 -7.16 -7.98
N CYS A 207 9.04 -7.16 -8.67
CA CYS A 207 10.04 -8.21 -8.55
C CYS A 207 10.64 -8.25 -7.14
N LYS A 208 10.64 -9.43 -6.52
CA LYS A 208 11.28 -9.64 -5.22
C LYS A 208 12.79 -9.34 -5.22
N ASN A 209 13.46 -9.40 -6.37
CA ASN A 209 14.88 -9.14 -6.51
C ASN A 209 15.22 -7.66 -6.71
N CYS A 210 14.73 -7.05 -7.79
CA CYS A 210 15.08 -5.65 -8.12
C CYS A 210 14.04 -4.62 -7.66
N GLY A 211 12.85 -5.05 -7.23
CA GLY A 211 11.78 -4.17 -6.75
C GLY A 211 11.14 -3.30 -7.83
N LEU A 212 11.41 -3.57 -9.11
CA LEU A 212 10.75 -2.95 -10.26
C LEU A 212 9.52 -3.76 -10.69
N LEU A 213 8.63 -3.16 -11.48
CA LEU A 213 7.38 -3.80 -11.94
C LEU A 213 7.68 -5.03 -12.80
N LEU A 214 6.88 -6.08 -12.66
CA LEU A 214 7.01 -7.30 -13.46
C LEU A 214 6.49 -7.12 -14.89
N LYS A 215 5.35 -6.43 -15.04
CA LYS A 215 4.69 -6.26 -16.33
C LYS A 215 5.17 -4.97 -17.02
N SER A 216 5.52 -5.06 -18.30
CA SER A 216 5.86 -3.89 -19.14
C SER A 216 4.62 -3.31 -19.83
N GLY A 217 4.76 -2.24 -20.62
CA GLY A 217 3.68 -1.69 -21.45
C GLY A 217 2.92 -0.52 -20.83
N LEU A 218 2.03 0.07 -21.64
CA LEU A 218 1.08 1.10 -21.22
C LEU A 218 0.08 0.50 -20.22
N ARG A 219 -0.34 1.27 -19.21
CA ARG A 219 -1.46 0.94 -18.32
C ARG A 219 -2.60 1.88 -18.61
N VAL A 220 -3.79 1.32 -18.69
CA VAL A 220 -5.03 2.06 -18.87
C VAL A 220 -5.88 1.76 -17.64
N PHE A 221 -6.29 2.80 -16.93
CA PHE A 221 -7.08 2.66 -15.71
C PHE A 221 -8.51 3.08 -15.98
N GLY A 222 -9.50 2.32 -15.51
CA GLY A 222 -10.93 2.60 -15.65
C GLY A 222 -11.41 3.90 -14.98
N THR A 223 -12.72 4.13 -14.98
CA THR A 223 -13.35 5.36 -14.44
C THR A 223 -13.87 5.24 -13.01
N SER A 224 -13.92 4.03 -12.45
CA SER A 224 -14.40 3.80 -11.07
C SER A 224 -13.43 4.35 -10.02
N ALA A 225 -13.92 4.50 -8.78
CA ALA A 225 -13.09 4.84 -7.62
C ALA A 225 -11.95 3.83 -7.42
N TRP A 226 -12.27 2.54 -7.53
CA TRP A 226 -11.29 1.45 -7.52
C TRP A 226 -10.14 1.69 -8.49
N GLU A 227 -10.45 1.99 -9.75
CA GLU A 227 -9.46 2.18 -10.80
C GLU A 227 -8.67 3.50 -10.65
N ALA A 228 -9.31 4.57 -10.18
CA ALA A 228 -8.61 5.82 -9.84
C ALA A 228 -7.59 5.61 -8.71
N VAL A 229 -7.94 4.84 -7.67
CA VAL A 229 -7.00 4.50 -6.59
C VAL A 229 -5.88 3.60 -7.06
N ARG A 230 -6.20 2.65 -7.92
CA ARG A 230 -5.22 1.76 -8.53
C ARG A 230 -4.20 2.55 -9.36
N GLU A 231 -4.68 3.54 -10.12
CA GLU A 231 -3.85 4.52 -10.84
C GLU A 231 -2.97 5.34 -9.88
N ILE A 232 -3.55 5.91 -8.81
CA ILE A 232 -2.80 6.68 -7.80
C ILE A 232 -1.63 5.84 -7.24
N ARG A 233 -1.91 4.59 -6.85
CA ARG A 233 -0.90 3.66 -6.33
C ARG A 233 0.19 3.37 -7.37
N PHE A 234 -0.20 3.17 -8.63
CA PHE A 234 0.74 3.00 -9.75
C PHE A 234 1.63 4.21 -9.95
N ARG A 235 1.07 5.42 -9.95
CA ARG A 235 1.81 6.67 -10.16
C ARG A 235 2.73 6.99 -9.00
N ILE A 236 2.29 6.76 -7.75
CA ILE A 236 3.15 6.86 -6.58
C ILE A 236 4.34 5.91 -6.71
N PHE A 237 4.11 4.66 -7.12
CA PHE A 237 5.20 3.73 -7.34
C PHE A 237 6.15 4.21 -8.44
N CYS A 238 5.62 4.72 -9.56
CA CYS A 238 6.45 5.22 -10.64
C CYS A 238 7.29 6.42 -10.21
N ALA A 239 6.74 7.33 -9.41
CA ALA A 239 7.43 8.53 -8.94
C ALA A 239 8.48 8.22 -7.84
N THR A 240 8.21 7.25 -6.96
CA THR A 240 8.98 7.07 -5.73
C THR A 240 9.71 5.73 -5.62
N LYS A 241 9.33 4.74 -6.42
CA LYS A 241 9.66 3.31 -6.26
C LYS A 241 9.21 2.70 -4.93
N LEU A 242 8.27 3.35 -4.23
CA LEU A 242 7.68 2.90 -2.99
C LEU A 242 6.24 2.45 -3.25
N THR A 243 5.80 1.43 -2.54
CA THR A 243 4.41 0.96 -2.62
C THR A 243 3.55 1.61 -1.55
N CYS A 244 2.25 1.64 -1.81
CA CYS A 244 1.26 2.06 -0.84
C CYS A 244 0.02 1.16 -0.87
N SER A 245 -0.64 1.10 0.28
CA SER A 245 -1.97 0.53 0.43
C SER A 245 -3.00 1.65 0.58
N ALA A 246 -4.22 1.42 0.11
CA ALA A 246 -5.29 2.42 0.12
C ALA A 246 -6.62 1.81 0.58
N GLY A 247 -7.47 2.62 1.19
CA GLY A 247 -8.84 2.27 1.55
C GLY A 247 -9.79 3.28 0.95
N ILE A 248 -10.87 2.80 0.35
CA ILE A 248 -11.93 3.60 -0.27
C ILE A 248 -13.17 3.45 0.61
N GLY A 249 -13.79 4.55 0.99
CA GLY A 249 -15.00 4.50 1.80
C GLY A 249 -15.82 5.78 1.75
N PRO A 250 -17.07 5.74 2.24
CA PRO A 250 -17.97 6.88 2.23
C PRO A 250 -17.58 7.99 3.22
N ASN A 251 -16.62 7.71 4.13
CA ASN A 251 -16.07 8.70 5.05
C ASN A 251 -14.63 8.33 5.43
N THR A 252 -13.94 9.28 6.06
CA THR A 252 -12.53 9.15 6.47
C THR A 252 -12.30 7.99 7.43
N LEU A 253 -13.23 7.70 8.36
CA LEU A 253 -13.11 6.58 9.30
C LEU A 253 -13.14 5.23 8.58
N ILE A 254 -14.12 5.00 7.71
CA ILE A 254 -14.22 3.75 6.94
C ILE A 254 -13.03 3.61 6.00
N ALA A 255 -12.67 4.68 5.28
CA ALA A 255 -11.51 4.67 4.38
C ALA A 255 -10.21 4.35 5.15
N LYS A 256 -10.03 4.92 6.35
CA LYS A 256 -8.90 4.62 7.23
C LYS A 256 -8.82 3.15 7.58
N ILE A 257 -9.93 2.57 8.04
CA ILE A 257 -9.97 1.16 8.47
C ILE A 257 -9.79 0.23 7.26
N ALA A 258 -10.45 0.52 6.14
CA ALA A 258 -10.34 -0.22 4.89
C ALA A 258 -8.88 -0.27 4.38
N SER A 259 -8.14 0.84 4.51
CA SER A 259 -6.75 0.90 4.04
C SER A 259 -5.81 -0.07 4.76
N ASP A 260 -6.20 -0.54 5.95
CA ASP A 260 -5.46 -1.46 6.80
C ASP A 260 -5.77 -2.93 6.48
N TRP A 261 -6.85 -3.17 5.74
CA TRP A 261 -7.41 -4.49 5.47
C TRP A 261 -6.51 -5.28 4.53
N SER A 262 -6.18 -4.70 3.38
CA SER A 262 -5.41 -5.34 2.31
C SER A 262 -3.91 -5.02 2.37
N LYS A 263 -3.35 -4.73 3.54
CA LYS A 263 -1.91 -4.46 3.66
C LYS A 263 -1.07 -5.73 3.60
N PRO A 264 0.14 -5.66 2.99
CA PRO A 264 0.70 -4.55 2.22
C PRO A 264 0.30 -4.54 0.74
N ARG A 265 0.48 -3.40 0.07
CA ARG A 265 0.33 -3.24 -1.39
C ARG A 265 -1.04 -3.63 -1.92
N GLY A 266 -2.08 -3.50 -1.13
CA GLY A 266 -3.45 -3.76 -1.57
C GLY A 266 -4.32 -2.51 -1.46
N GLN A 267 -5.52 -2.63 -1.98
CA GLN A 267 -6.57 -1.67 -1.69
C GLN A 267 -7.83 -2.41 -1.27
N PHE A 268 -8.72 -1.73 -0.58
CA PHE A 268 -10.01 -2.27 -0.17
C PHE A 268 -11.06 -1.17 -0.31
N GLU A 269 -12.23 -1.53 -0.84
CA GLU A 269 -13.33 -0.59 -1.07
C GLU A 269 -14.55 -1.01 -0.25
N VAL A 270 -15.10 -0.06 0.48
CA VAL A 270 -16.41 -0.16 1.10
C VAL A 270 -17.33 0.78 0.33
N THR A 271 -18.29 0.21 -0.39
CA THR A 271 -19.23 0.98 -1.20
C THR A 271 -20.07 1.92 -0.35
N CYS A 272 -20.58 3.00 -0.93
CA CYS A 272 -21.42 3.99 -0.26
C CYS A 272 -22.87 3.49 -0.08
N SER A 273 -23.06 2.31 0.51
CA SER A 273 -24.36 1.77 0.91
C SER A 273 -24.36 1.46 2.41
N VAL A 274 -25.51 1.66 3.05
CA VAL A 274 -25.68 1.38 4.48
C VAL A 274 -25.39 -0.10 4.76
N GLU A 275 -25.83 -0.98 3.87
CA GLU A 275 -25.67 -2.43 3.97
C GLU A 275 -24.20 -2.83 3.93
N ALA A 276 -23.41 -2.28 2.99
CA ALA A 276 -21.99 -2.59 2.87
C ALA A 276 -21.19 -2.06 4.05
N VAL A 277 -21.51 -0.85 4.53
CA VAL A 277 -20.87 -0.29 5.73
C VAL A 277 -21.19 -1.15 6.95
N ASN A 278 -22.46 -1.53 7.15
CA ASN A 278 -22.85 -2.38 8.27
C ASN A 278 -22.18 -3.75 8.23
N GLU A 279 -22.08 -4.36 7.05
CA GLU A 279 -21.41 -5.63 6.88
C GLU A 279 -19.91 -5.53 7.18
N PHE A 280 -19.24 -4.51 6.63
CA PHE A 280 -17.85 -4.24 6.92
C PHE A 280 -17.60 -4.03 8.42
N MET A 281 -18.48 -3.26 9.09
CA MET A 281 -18.37 -2.98 10.51
C MET A 281 -18.60 -4.24 11.38
N ARG A 282 -19.46 -5.18 10.95
CA ARG A 282 -19.67 -6.48 11.64
C ARG A 282 -18.42 -7.35 11.62
N GLN A 283 -17.65 -7.30 10.53
CA GLN A 283 -16.46 -8.12 10.38
C GLN A 283 -15.23 -7.53 11.09
N LEU A 284 -15.31 -6.30 11.62
CA LEU A 284 -14.15 -5.62 12.20
C LEU A 284 -13.67 -6.29 13.49
N PRO A 285 -12.42 -6.81 13.52
CA PRO A 285 -11.81 -7.21 14.77
C PRO A 285 -11.64 -5.96 15.64
N VAL A 286 -12.04 -6.04 16.91
CA VAL A 286 -11.99 -4.92 17.87
C VAL A 286 -10.61 -4.23 17.94
N ARG A 287 -9.51 -4.97 17.67
CA ARG A 287 -8.13 -4.43 17.61
C ARG A 287 -7.79 -3.59 16.38
N LYS A 288 -8.61 -3.64 15.31
CA LYS A 288 -8.41 -2.90 14.05
C LYS A 288 -9.06 -1.52 14.05
N VAL A 289 -9.82 -1.19 15.11
CA VAL A 289 -10.38 0.14 15.30
C VAL A 289 -9.28 1.08 15.80
N THR A 290 -8.93 2.09 15.00
CA THR A 290 -7.92 3.10 15.35
C THR A 290 -8.30 3.84 16.65
N THR A 291 -7.31 4.16 17.47
CA THR A 291 -7.44 4.42 18.91
C THR A 291 -8.28 5.62 19.37
N PRO A 292 -8.48 6.74 18.64
CA PRO A 292 -9.40 7.77 19.12
C PRO A 292 -10.86 7.28 19.15
N THR A 293 -11.20 6.31 18.30
CA THR A 293 -12.56 5.80 18.11
C THR A 293 -12.84 4.55 18.93
N TYR A 294 -11.82 3.82 19.39
CA TYR A 294 -11.98 2.58 20.15
C TYR A 294 -12.77 2.77 21.46
N PHE A 295 -12.47 3.83 22.22
CA PHE A 295 -13.15 4.13 23.47
C PHE A 295 -14.61 4.57 23.26
N SER A 296 -14.85 5.38 22.23
CA SER A 296 -16.19 5.84 21.86
C SER A 296 -17.04 4.67 21.35
N ILE A 297 -16.52 3.84 20.45
CA ILE A 297 -17.24 2.72 19.83
C ILE A 297 -17.54 1.62 20.85
N LYS A 298 -16.64 1.29 21.79
CA LYS A 298 -16.93 0.27 22.81
C LYS A 298 -18.07 0.69 23.76
N ARG A 299 -18.19 2.00 24.04
CA ARG A 299 -19.30 2.60 24.81
C ARG A 299 -20.58 2.76 23.97
N TYR A 300 -20.44 2.92 22.65
CA TYR A 300 -21.53 3.05 21.67
C TYR A 300 -22.17 1.69 21.32
N LEU A 301 -21.36 0.65 21.12
CA LEU A 301 -21.82 -0.72 20.80
C LEU A 301 -22.55 -1.39 21.97
N SER A 302 -22.31 -0.94 23.21
CA SER A 302 -23.02 -1.46 24.38
C SER A 302 -24.41 -0.85 24.59
N SER A 303 -24.84 0.13 23.77
CA SER A 303 -25.97 1.00 24.12
C SER A 303 -26.98 1.35 23.00
N HIS A 304 -27.17 0.48 22.00
CA HIS A 304 -28.27 0.46 20.98
C HIS A 304 -27.90 0.90 19.54
N VAL A 305 -28.53 0.16 18.61
CA VAL A 305 -28.84 0.38 17.17
C VAL A 305 -28.07 1.50 16.46
N ILE A 306 -27.21 1.12 15.51
CA ILE A 306 -26.53 2.05 14.62
C ILE A 306 -27.50 2.52 13.53
N SER A 307 -27.98 3.75 13.63
CA SER A 307 -28.27 4.59 12.46
C SER A 307 -27.06 5.49 12.23
N LEU A 308 -26.17 5.09 11.33
CA LEU A 308 -25.21 6.02 10.74
C LEU A 308 -25.99 6.76 9.66
N GLU A 309 -26.47 7.96 9.98
CA GLU A 309 -26.98 8.87 8.97
C GLU A 309 -25.83 9.14 7.98
N ILE A 310 -25.96 8.62 6.77
CA ILE A 310 -25.05 8.92 5.67
C ILE A 310 -25.28 10.39 5.32
N ALA A 311 -24.53 11.28 5.98
CA ALA A 311 -24.43 12.66 5.56
C ALA A 311 -23.68 12.67 4.21
N ASN A 312 -24.43 12.90 3.13
CA ASN A 312 -24.07 12.81 1.71
C ASN A 312 -23.85 11.40 1.15
N LYS A 313 -24.80 10.96 0.32
CA LYS A 313 -24.75 9.72 -0.47
C LYS A 313 -23.73 9.77 -1.62
N ASP A 314 -23.15 10.94 -1.89
CA ASP A 314 -22.37 11.19 -3.11
C ASP A 314 -20.86 11.33 -2.84
N THR A 315 -20.39 11.31 -1.59
CA THR A 315 -18.97 11.60 -1.26
C THR A 315 -18.12 10.34 -1.13
N THR A 316 -17.01 10.25 -1.87
CA THR A 316 -16.05 9.14 -1.80
C THR A 316 -14.70 9.60 -1.27
N TYR A 317 -14.30 9.11 -0.10
CA TYR A 317 -13.01 9.40 0.54
C TYR A 317 -12.02 8.24 0.37
N ILE A 318 -10.75 8.57 0.15
CA ILE A 318 -9.63 7.62 0.22
C ILE A 318 -8.78 7.91 1.44
N ASN A 319 -8.26 6.88 2.09
CA ASN A 319 -7.09 6.97 2.96
C ASN A 319 -5.95 6.06 2.48
N LEU A 320 -4.71 6.58 2.48
CA LEU A 320 -3.47 5.83 2.26
C LEU A 320 -2.67 5.64 3.57
N TRP A 321 -2.98 4.65 4.42
CA TRP A 321 -2.33 4.46 5.74
C TRP A 321 -0.93 3.78 5.73
N ILE A 322 -0.20 3.69 6.87
CA ILE A 322 0.77 2.61 7.26
C ILE A 322 0.50 2.06 8.66
N ALA A 323 0.52 0.73 8.78
CA ALA A 323 0.47 0.03 10.05
C ALA A 323 1.69 0.27 10.93
N GLY A 324 1.44 0.72 12.18
CA GLY A 324 2.37 0.58 13.31
C GLY A 324 2.69 -0.87 13.62
#